data_AF-A0A8E6B434-F1
#
_entry.id   AF-A0A8E6B434-F1
#
_cell.length_a   1.000
_cell.length_b   1.000
_cell.length_c   1.000
_cell.angle_alpha   90.00
_cell.angle_beta   90.00
_cell.angle_gamma   90.00
#
_symmetry.space_group_name_H-M   'P 1'
#
loop_
_entity.id
_entity.type
_entity.pdbx_description
1 polymer ?
#
loop_
_entity_poly.entity_id
_entity_poly.type
_entity_poly.pdbx_seq_one_letter_code
_entity_poly.pdbx_strand_id
1 'polypeptide(L)'
;MVRKLSSLGIPLLLLVLGAVLSFRSDEVDGGEPPSASSANSHFSILGSSSCASSGCHGGGKPRNLGSEWNTWIDSDPHAKAYRILFNETSVRMARNLNLRDSQNRIVPAHENMTCLKCHSPQATESSAHADGVGCESCHGPAGKYGTVHYLDFWKNLTVEEKAKQYGLLATKNIDFRIQQCATCHVGNAEQDVDHNLIAAGHPRLLFEYSSFQHSPNYTPHWKEKTSNFEIRSWILGQIAIAKATLELTEARALKKTNWPEFGEFNCQSCHHKIDDANFASISKSTGMSPWNDWAFAMLPVIGTALSTKSEQLPELKSLEQLRKTMNEKPTDTQTILALTPQALQELECWSRILTAANSVRLENLPALKSAIAADILNADSRTLRSPDWESRMQHFLALAQLQYASGQKLSPELNAVFEKIRNQLKYQTGTNAPRSVPVEEQTQAWNALQNTLTPKP
;
A
#
# COMPACT_ATOMS: atom_id res chain seq x y z
N MET A 1 -81.20 56.74 9.38
CA MET A 1 -80.20 57.58 10.06
C MET A 1 -79.06 56.67 10.54
N VAL A 2 -77.83 56.95 10.07
CA VAL A 2 -76.53 56.78 10.79
C VAL A 2 -76.12 55.35 11.22
N ARG A 3 -74.91 54.81 11.03
CA ARG A 3 -73.70 55.05 10.22
C ARG A 3 -72.88 53.74 10.34
N LYS A 4 -72.08 53.45 9.30
CA LYS A 4 -71.01 52.45 9.27
C LYS A 4 -69.97 52.66 10.39
N LEU A 5 -69.40 51.57 10.90
CA LEU A 5 -68.03 51.52 11.42
C LEU A 5 -67.36 50.21 10.97
N SER A 6 -66.13 50.37 10.50
CA SER A 6 -65.23 49.44 9.84
C SER A 6 -64.16 48.91 10.80
N SER A 7 -63.76 47.64 10.67
CA SER A 7 -62.45 47.12 11.13
C SER A 7 -62.05 45.94 10.24
N LEU A 8 -61.21 46.16 9.23
CA LEU A 8 -59.76 45.85 9.23
C LEU A 8 -59.47 44.38 9.54
N GLY A 9 -59.31 43.59 8.46
CA GLY A 9 -58.74 42.26 8.49
C GLY A 9 -57.22 42.31 8.62
N ILE A 10 -56.69 41.45 9.49
CA ILE A 10 -55.27 41.15 9.66
C ILE A 10 -54.99 39.87 8.84
N PRO A 11 -54.00 39.85 7.91
CA PRO A 11 -53.67 38.63 7.20
C PRO A 11 -52.82 37.70 8.10
N LEU A 12 -53.28 36.47 8.27
CA LEU A 12 -52.58 35.40 8.96
C LEU A 12 -51.46 34.87 8.02
N LEU A 13 -50.21 35.18 8.34
CA LEU A 13 -49.04 34.68 7.63
C LEU A 13 -48.80 33.21 8.04
N LEU A 14 -49.16 32.27 7.17
CA LEU A 14 -48.84 30.84 7.33
C LEU A 14 -47.35 30.60 7.04
N LEU A 15 -46.56 30.47 8.10
CA LEU A 15 -45.17 30.03 8.05
C LEU A 15 -45.14 28.51 7.84
N VAL A 16 -44.94 28.07 6.60
CA VAL A 16 -44.62 26.67 6.26
C VAL A 16 -43.17 26.42 6.69
N LEU A 17 -42.96 25.85 7.88
CA LEU A 17 -41.67 25.25 8.22
C LEU A 17 -41.49 23.96 7.41
N GLY A 18 -40.76 24.06 6.30
CA GLY A 18 -40.23 22.89 5.61
C GLY A 18 -39.17 22.21 6.47
N ALA A 19 -39.51 21.06 7.06
CA ALA A 19 -38.54 20.17 7.67
C ALA A 19 -37.69 19.55 6.56
N VAL A 20 -36.55 20.18 6.26
CA VAL A 20 -35.51 19.57 5.43
C VAL A 20 -34.83 18.51 6.29
N LEU A 21 -35.22 17.24 6.10
CA LEU A 21 -34.43 16.10 6.54
C LEU A 21 -33.14 16.07 5.71
N SER A 22 -32.11 16.77 6.19
CA SER A 22 -30.75 16.63 5.67
C SER A 22 -30.23 15.25 6.02
N PHE A 23 -30.43 14.28 5.13
CA PHE A 23 -29.58 13.10 5.07
C PHE A 23 -28.18 13.57 4.69
N ARG A 24 -27.33 13.80 5.71
CA ARG A 24 -25.90 13.97 5.51
C ARG A 24 -25.39 12.61 5.07
N SER A 25 -25.07 12.46 3.78
CA SER A 25 -24.22 11.37 3.32
C SER A 25 -22.96 11.36 4.18
N ASP A 26 -22.43 10.17 4.49
CA ASP A 26 -21.08 9.98 5.01
C ASP A 26 -20.06 10.53 3.97
N GLU A 27 -20.01 11.85 3.84
CA GLU A 27 -19.07 12.57 3.01
C GLU A 27 -17.71 12.45 3.68
N VAL A 28 -16.73 12.06 2.87
CA VAL A 28 -15.33 11.92 3.23
C VAL A 28 -14.87 13.21 3.89
N ASP A 29 -14.67 13.17 5.21
CA ASP A 29 -14.13 14.29 5.98
C ASP A 29 -12.74 14.61 5.41
N GLY A 30 -12.64 15.71 4.67
CA GLY A 30 -11.48 16.11 3.87
C GLY A 30 -10.31 16.67 4.68
N GLY A 31 -10.22 16.35 5.97
CA GLY A 31 -9.06 16.67 6.79
C GLY A 31 -7.85 15.83 6.36
N GLU A 32 -6.71 16.48 6.11
CA GLU A 32 -5.45 15.80 5.85
C GLU A 32 -5.07 14.96 7.08
N PRO A 33 -4.98 13.62 6.96
CA PRO A 33 -4.63 12.79 8.10
C PRO A 33 -3.18 13.06 8.49
N PRO A 34 -2.84 12.99 9.79
CA PRO A 34 -1.45 13.16 10.23
C PRO A 34 -0.55 12.11 9.57
N SER A 35 0.72 12.45 9.29
CA SER A 35 1.68 11.52 8.70
C SER A 35 1.78 10.22 9.50
N ALA A 36 1.88 9.10 8.79
CA ALA A 36 2.05 7.76 9.36
C ALA A 36 3.22 7.65 10.35
N SER A 37 4.26 8.47 10.18
CA SER A 37 5.45 8.48 11.05
C SER A 37 5.30 9.32 12.32
N SER A 38 4.17 10.01 12.51
CA SER A 38 3.98 11.01 13.58
C SER A 38 3.08 10.54 14.74
N ALA A 39 2.84 9.23 14.88
CA ALA A 39 2.11 8.68 16.02
C ALA A 39 2.97 8.77 17.30
N ASN A 40 2.95 9.97 17.91
CA ASN A 40 3.52 10.31 19.19
C ASN A 40 3.14 9.29 20.28
N SER A 41 4.13 8.93 21.09
CA SER A 41 4.15 8.01 22.25
C SER A 41 3.25 8.41 23.44
N HIS A 42 2.18 9.16 23.22
CA HIS A 42 1.36 9.75 24.28
C HIS A 42 0.13 8.91 24.68
N PHE A 43 -0.19 7.84 23.94
CA PHE A 43 -1.37 7.01 24.18
C PHE A 43 -0.97 5.57 24.42
N SER A 44 -1.58 4.93 25.43
CA SER A 44 -1.28 3.55 25.79
C SER A 44 -1.88 2.57 24.80
N ILE A 45 -1.14 1.50 24.52
CA ILE A 45 -1.62 0.31 23.82
C ILE A 45 -2.40 -0.57 24.81
N LEU A 46 -3.55 -1.10 24.40
CA LEU A 46 -4.39 -1.98 25.23
C LEU A 46 -4.21 -3.47 24.89
N GLY A 47 -3.78 -3.78 23.66
CA GLY A 47 -3.75 -5.12 23.10
C GLY A 47 -5.05 -5.49 22.40
N SER A 48 -4.95 -6.40 21.42
CA SER A 48 -6.06 -6.80 20.52
C SER A 48 -7.19 -7.49 21.29
N SER A 49 -6.88 -8.14 22.42
CA SER A 49 -7.89 -8.77 23.28
C SER A 49 -8.92 -7.77 23.84
N SER A 50 -8.57 -6.49 23.99
CA SER A 50 -9.49 -5.45 24.42
C SER A 50 -10.65 -5.21 23.43
N CYS A 51 -10.45 -5.57 22.15
CA CYS A 51 -11.45 -5.47 21.08
C CYS A 51 -12.37 -6.71 21.04
N ALA A 52 -11.97 -7.82 21.66
CA ALA A 52 -12.48 -9.18 21.41
C ALA A 52 -13.84 -9.50 22.07
N SER A 53 -14.44 -8.58 22.81
CA SER A 53 -15.76 -8.83 23.40
C SER A 53 -16.80 -9.09 22.31
N SER A 54 -17.71 -10.03 22.56
CA SER A 54 -18.79 -10.40 21.63
C SER A 54 -19.78 -9.27 21.36
N GLY A 55 -19.92 -8.33 22.30
CA GLY A 55 -20.67 -7.09 22.12
C GLY A 55 -19.91 -5.98 21.38
N CYS A 56 -18.65 -6.22 21.03
CA CYS A 56 -17.76 -5.28 20.35
C CYS A 56 -17.32 -5.85 18.99
N HIS A 57 -16.05 -6.24 18.84
CA HIS A 57 -15.48 -6.73 17.57
C HIS A 57 -15.22 -8.25 17.55
N GLY A 58 -15.53 -8.98 18.63
CA GLY A 58 -15.39 -10.44 18.71
C GLY A 58 -16.69 -11.22 18.58
N GLY A 59 -17.75 -10.60 18.06
CA GLY A 59 -19.04 -11.23 17.80
C GLY A 59 -19.16 -11.80 16.39
N GLY A 60 -20.38 -12.26 16.06
CA GLY A 60 -20.82 -12.54 14.68
C GLY A 60 -20.10 -13.67 13.93
N LYS A 61 -20.52 -13.87 12.67
CA LYS A 61 -19.79 -14.71 11.70
C LYS A 61 -18.67 -13.88 11.05
N PRO A 62 -17.50 -14.46 10.74
CA PRO A 62 -16.40 -13.75 10.07
C PRO A 62 -16.85 -12.94 8.86
N ARG A 63 -16.15 -11.82 8.59
CA ARG A 63 -16.44 -10.84 7.52
C ARG A 63 -17.76 -10.06 7.68
N ASN A 64 -18.37 -10.09 8.86
CA ASN A 64 -19.50 -9.23 9.20
C ASN A 64 -19.10 -8.15 10.21
N LEU A 65 -19.87 -7.06 10.25
CA LEU A 65 -19.68 -6.01 11.25
C LEU A 65 -19.76 -6.62 12.66
N GLY A 66 -18.79 -6.28 13.51
CA GLY A 66 -18.68 -6.80 14.87
C GLY A 66 -17.93 -8.13 14.97
N SER A 67 -17.39 -8.67 13.87
CA SER A 67 -16.57 -9.90 13.83
C SER A 67 -15.12 -9.66 13.45
N GLU A 68 -14.66 -8.41 13.51
CA GLU A 68 -13.35 -8.01 13.01
C GLU A 68 -12.21 -8.71 13.74
N TRP A 69 -12.31 -8.83 15.07
CA TRP A 69 -11.32 -9.55 15.88
C TRP A 69 -11.28 -11.03 15.53
N ASN A 70 -12.45 -11.68 15.38
CA ASN A 70 -12.54 -13.10 15.00
C ASN A 70 -11.94 -13.33 13.60
N THR A 71 -12.20 -12.42 12.67
CA THR A 71 -11.67 -12.48 11.31
C THR A 71 -10.14 -12.33 11.31
N TRP A 72 -9.62 -11.40 12.12
CA TRP A 72 -8.18 -11.18 12.29
C TRP A 72 -7.47 -12.40 12.88
N ILE A 73 -7.91 -12.90 14.04
CA ILE A 73 -7.19 -13.97 14.73
C ILE A 73 -7.19 -15.30 13.95
N ASP A 74 -8.26 -15.57 13.21
CA ASP A 74 -8.44 -16.82 12.47
C ASP A 74 -7.70 -16.80 11.11
N SER A 75 -7.95 -15.74 10.34
CA SER A 75 -7.69 -15.71 8.90
C SER A 75 -6.71 -14.63 8.45
N ASP A 76 -6.19 -13.77 9.35
CA ASP A 76 -5.21 -12.73 9.01
C ASP A 76 -3.77 -13.16 9.35
N PRO A 77 -2.80 -13.11 8.40
CA PRO A 77 -1.39 -13.39 8.65
C PRO A 77 -0.76 -12.45 9.68
N HIS A 78 -1.30 -11.24 9.86
CA HIS A 78 -0.82 -10.27 10.83
C HIS A 78 -0.88 -10.81 12.27
N ALA A 79 -1.93 -11.56 12.63
CA ALA A 79 -2.07 -12.22 13.93
C ALA A 79 -1.00 -13.32 14.18
N LYS A 80 -0.33 -13.78 13.11
CA LYS A 80 0.71 -14.83 13.14
C LYS A 80 2.11 -14.24 13.02
N ALA A 81 2.26 -12.92 12.87
CA ALA A 81 3.51 -12.26 12.51
C ALA A 81 4.62 -12.50 13.54
N TYR A 82 4.32 -12.37 14.85
CA TYR A 82 5.29 -12.64 15.91
C TYR A 82 5.72 -14.11 15.95
N ARG A 83 4.77 -15.03 15.73
CA ARG A 83 5.03 -16.49 15.73
C ARG A 83 6.04 -16.90 14.66
N ILE A 84 6.10 -16.19 13.53
CA ILE A 84 7.08 -16.49 12.46
C ILE A 84 8.52 -16.34 12.98
N LEU A 85 8.77 -15.46 13.95
CA LEU A 85 10.11 -15.19 14.50
C LEU A 85 10.73 -16.36 15.27
N PHE A 86 9.95 -17.42 15.53
CA PHE A 86 10.41 -18.65 16.20
C PHE A 86 10.80 -19.76 15.21
N ASN A 87 10.54 -19.61 13.92
CA ASN A 87 10.82 -20.67 12.95
C ASN A 87 12.33 -20.78 12.63
N GLU A 88 12.73 -21.88 12.00
CA GLU A 88 14.13 -22.15 11.63
C GLU A 88 14.76 -21.06 10.74
N THR A 89 13.93 -20.39 9.94
CA THR A 89 14.39 -19.30 9.04
C THR A 89 14.80 -18.10 9.86
N SER A 90 13.94 -17.62 10.75
CA SER A 90 14.21 -16.47 11.61
C SER A 90 15.39 -16.73 12.56
N VAL A 91 15.51 -17.96 13.10
CA VAL A 91 16.67 -18.37 13.90
C VAL A 91 17.96 -18.33 13.08
N ARG A 92 17.94 -18.82 11.83
CA ARG A 92 19.11 -18.77 10.95
C ARG A 92 19.45 -17.33 10.55
N MET A 93 18.45 -16.49 10.26
CA MET A 93 18.66 -15.08 9.93
C MET A 93 19.38 -14.34 11.05
N ALA A 94 18.94 -14.50 12.31
CA ALA A 94 19.60 -13.87 13.46
C ALA A 94 21.08 -14.25 13.58
N ARG A 95 21.43 -15.51 13.24
CA ARG A 95 22.84 -15.98 13.19
C ARG A 95 23.60 -15.39 12.01
N ASN A 96 23.03 -15.40 10.81
CA ASN A 96 23.66 -14.90 9.59
C ASN A 96 23.94 -13.39 9.66
N LEU A 97 23.00 -12.64 10.26
CA LEU A 97 23.12 -11.19 10.50
C LEU A 97 24.03 -10.87 11.68
N ASN A 98 24.47 -11.88 12.44
CA ASN A 98 25.31 -11.73 13.62
C ASN A 98 24.72 -10.71 14.62
N LEU A 99 23.41 -10.76 14.86
CA LEU A 99 22.70 -9.85 15.76
C LEU A 99 23.10 -10.15 17.20
N ARG A 100 23.99 -9.36 17.81
CA ARG A 100 24.55 -9.65 19.14
C ARG A 100 24.13 -8.64 20.21
N ASP A 101 23.98 -9.13 21.44
CA ASP A 101 23.81 -8.30 22.64
C ASP A 101 25.16 -7.79 23.17
N SER A 102 25.11 -7.02 24.26
CA SER A 102 26.31 -6.49 24.95
C SER A 102 27.18 -7.57 25.60
N GLN A 103 26.67 -8.80 25.75
CA GLN A 103 27.41 -9.97 26.23
C GLN A 103 27.92 -10.84 25.07
N ASN A 104 27.87 -10.33 23.84
CA ASN A 104 28.34 -11.00 22.63
C ASN A 104 27.58 -12.31 22.29
N ARG A 105 26.32 -12.45 22.74
CA ARG A 105 25.45 -13.59 22.42
C ARG A 105 24.53 -13.22 21.26
N ILE A 106 24.21 -14.19 20.39
CA ILE A 106 23.23 -13.96 19.32
C ILE A 106 21.85 -13.74 19.95
N VAL A 107 21.26 -12.58 19.69
CA VAL A 107 19.90 -12.21 20.11
C VAL A 107 18.90 -12.95 19.20
N PRO A 108 17.97 -13.73 19.76
CA PRO A 108 16.91 -14.37 18.98
C PRO A 108 16.05 -13.34 18.23
N ALA A 109 15.55 -13.70 17.05
CA ALA A 109 14.73 -12.79 16.23
C ALA A 109 13.48 -12.27 16.97
N HIS A 110 12.84 -13.09 17.81
CA HIS A 110 11.66 -12.71 18.59
C HIS A 110 11.95 -11.77 19.79
N GLU A 111 13.21 -11.44 20.02
CA GLU A 111 13.67 -10.46 21.03
C GLU A 111 14.40 -9.28 20.38
N ASN A 112 14.66 -9.34 19.06
CA ASN A 112 15.46 -8.35 18.38
C ASN A 112 14.60 -7.28 17.69
N MET A 113 14.87 -6.00 18.01
CA MET A 113 14.11 -4.88 17.44
C MET A 113 14.17 -4.77 15.92
N THR A 114 15.21 -5.25 15.26
CA THR A 114 15.24 -5.31 13.79
C THR A 114 14.07 -6.13 13.23
N CYS A 115 13.64 -7.17 13.93
CA CYS A 115 12.51 -8.01 13.53
C CYS A 115 11.18 -7.51 14.12
N LEU A 116 11.19 -7.09 15.40
CA LEU A 116 9.97 -6.73 16.13
C LEU A 116 9.29 -5.48 15.57
N LYS A 117 10.03 -4.52 15.00
CA LYS A 117 9.46 -3.30 14.40
C LYS A 117 8.39 -3.55 13.32
N CYS A 118 8.40 -4.72 12.66
CA CYS A 118 7.36 -5.10 11.69
C CYS A 118 6.51 -6.28 12.18
N HIS A 119 7.10 -7.24 12.90
CA HIS A 119 6.41 -8.48 13.28
C HIS A 119 5.68 -8.42 14.62
N SER A 120 5.97 -7.40 15.44
CA SER A 120 5.28 -7.09 16.69
C SER A 120 5.53 -5.61 17.02
N PRO A 121 5.05 -4.66 16.20
CA PRO A 121 5.41 -3.23 16.33
C PRO A 121 4.98 -2.60 17.65
N GLN A 122 4.08 -3.25 18.39
CA GLN A 122 3.59 -2.82 19.71
C GLN A 122 4.37 -3.46 20.88
N ALA A 123 5.42 -4.25 20.59
CA ALA A 123 6.23 -4.97 21.58
C ALA A 123 6.89 -4.03 22.60
N THR A 124 7.38 -2.87 22.18
CA THR A 124 8.10 -1.99 23.12
C THR A 124 7.20 -1.36 24.18
N GLU A 125 5.90 -1.25 23.91
CA GLU A 125 4.95 -0.47 24.72
C GLU A 125 3.97 -1.33 25.53
N SER A 126 3.91 -2.65 25.29
CA SER A 126 2.87 -3.50 25.89
C SER A 126 3.28 -4.96 26.05
N SER A 127 2.65 -5.66 26.98
CA SER A 127 2.74 -7.13 27.07
C SER A 127 2.05 -7.87 25.90
N ALA A 128 1.52 -7.16 24.90
CA ALA A 128 0.77 -7.73 23.78
C ALA A 128 1.67 -8.25 22.63
N HIS A 129 2.92 -8.61 22.92
CA HIS A 129 3.88 -9.07 21.91
C HIS A 129 3.34 -10.24 21.08
N ALA A 130 2.61 -11.15 21.74
CA ALA A 130 2.05 -12.35 21.16
C ALA A 130 0.96 -12.08 20.11
N ASP A 131 0.38 -10.87 20.08
CA ASP A 131 -0.62 -10.48 19.08
C ASP A 131 0.00 -10.34 17.67
N GLY A 132 1.33 -10.20 17.58
CA GLY A 132 1.98 -9.86 16.31
C GLY A 132 1.60 -8.45 15.86
N VAL A 133 1.08 -8.33 14.64
CA VAL A 133 0.52 -7.07 14.14
C VAL A 133 -0.96 -7.01 14.53
N GLY A 134 -1.22 -6.44 15.71
CA GLY A 134 -2.55 -6.33 16.32
C GLY A 134 -3.40 -5.17 15.79
N CYS A 135 -4.62 -5.04 16.31
CA CYS A 135 -5.60 -4.03 15.87
C CYS A 135 -5.03 -2.60 15.89
N GLU A 136 -4.31 -2.25 16.96
CA GLU A 136 -3.75 -0.91 17.20
C GLU A 136 -2.54 -0.59 16.32
N SER A 137 -1.97 -1.57 15.62
CA SER A 137 -0.92 -1.33 14.60
C SER A 137 -1.47 -0.62 13.36
N CYS A 138 -2.76 -0.83 13.05
CA CYS A 138 -3.43 -0.15 11.94
C CYS A 138 -4.36 0.96 12.43
N HIS A 139 -5.09 0.73 13.52
CA HIS A 139 -6.07 1.68 14.06
C HIS A 139 -5.47 2.71 15.03
N GLY A 140 -4.22 2.54 15.44
CA GLY A 140 -3.57 3.37 16.45
C GLY A 140 -3.91 2.97 17.88
N PRO A 141 -3.18 3.53 18.86
CA PRO A 141 -3.31 3.20 20.27
C PRO A 141 -4.70 3.53 20.82
N ALA A 142 -5.39 2.51 21.33
CA ALA A 142 -6.77 2.54 21.78
C ALA A 142 -6.93 3.05 23.21
N GLY A 143 -5.85 3.35 23.94
CA GLY A 143 -5.90 3.79 25.33
C GLY A 143 -6.86 4.93 25.62
N LYS A 144 -7.09 5.84 24.67
CA LYS A 144 -8.06 6.93 24.81
C LYS A 144 -9.39 6.71 24.11
N TYR A 145 -9.43 6.02 22.96
CA TYR A 145 -10.70 5.83 22.22
C TYR A 145 -11.43 4.53 22.57
N GLY A 146 -10.76 3.54 23.16
CA GLY A 146 -11.30 2.20 23.41
C GLY A 146 -12.61 2.21 24.20
N THR A 147 -12.77 3.14 25.14
CA THR A 147 -13.97 3.26 25.98
C THR A 147 -14.97 4.33 25.53
N VAL A 148 -14.70 5.06 24.44
CA VAL A 148 -15.53 6.21 24.02
C VAL A 148 -15.95 6.19 22.55
N HIS A 149 -15.34 5.36 21.70
CA HIS A 149 -15.60 5.35 20.26
C HIS A 149 -17.01 4.90 19.86
N TYR A 150 -17.78 4.36 20.81
CA TYR A 150 -19.18 3.98 20.65
C TYR A 150 -20.18 5.01 21.22
N LEU A 151 -19.70 6.06 21.88
CA LEU A 151 -20.55 7.10 22.48
C LEU A 151 -21.02 8.12 21.44
N ASP A 152 -22.17 8.76 21.66
CA ASP A 152 -22.79 9.62 20.65
C ASP A 152 -21.94 10.83 20.25
N PHE A 153 -21.20 11.44 21.19
CA PHE A 153 -20.33 12.57 20.87
C PHE A 153 -19.23 12.21 19.85
N TRP A 154 -18.83 10.93 19.78
CA TRP A 154 -17.78 10.46 18.88
C TRP A 154 -18.12 10.72 17.41
N LYS A 155 -19.41 10.66 17.08
CA LYS A 155 -19.92 10.93 15.72
C LYS A 155 -19.67 12.37 15.29
N ASN A 156 -19.57 13.30 16.25
CA ASN A 156 -19.39 14.73 15.99
C ASN A 156 -17.91 15.15 15.90
N LEU A 157 -16.98 14.28 16.30
CA LEU A 157 -15.56 14.55 16.17
C LEU A 157 -15.09 14.42 14.71
N THR A 158 -14.25 15.35 14.26
CA THR A 158 -13.56 15.24 12.98
C THR A 158 -12.53 14.10 13.01
N VAL A 159 -12.09 13.66 11.83
CA VAL A 159 -11.01 12.68 11.70
C VAL A 159 -9.72 13.17 12.38
N GLU A 160 -9.41 14.45 12.24
CA GLU A 160 -8.24 15.08 12.86
C GLU A 160 -8.33 15.08 14.40
N GLU A 161 -9.51 15.40 14.95
CA GLU A 161 -9.73 15.38 16.40
C GLU A 161 -9.58 13.96 16.96
N LYS A 162 -10.14 12.96 16.27
CA LYS A 162 -10.01 11.54 16.64
C LYS A 162 -8.55 11.09 16.66
N ALA A 163 -7.76 11.51 15.67
CA ALA A 163 -6.33 11.18 15.60
C ALA A 163 -5.52 11.92 16.68
N LYS A 164 -5.61 13.25 16.74
CA LYS A 164 -4.77 14.07 17.62
C LYS A 164 -5.12 13.93 19.09
N GLN A 165 -6.41 13.82 19.43
CA GLN A 165 -6.84 13.84 20.83
C GLN A 165 -6.97 12.44 21.43
N TYR A 166 -7.26 11.42 20.60
CA TYR A 166 -7.55 10.06 21.05
C TYR A 166 -6.65 8.97 20.46
N GLY A 167 -5.82 9.26 19.45
CA GLY A 167 -4.91 8.29 18.85
C GLY A 167 -5.51 7.39 17.78
N LEU A 168 -6.76 7.62 17.34
CA LEU A 168 -7.37 6.81 16.28
C LEU A 168 -6.79 7.22 14.92
N LEU A 169 -6.09 6.30 14.26
CA LEU A 169 -5.56 6.50 12.91
C LEU A 169 -6.68 6.46 11.86
N ALA A 170 -6.54 7.29 10.81
CA ALA A 170 -7.58 7.58 9.83
C ALA A 170 -7.73 6.48 8.75
N THR A 171 -7.81 5.20 9.13
CA THR A 171 -7.82 4.07 8.17
C THR A 171 -9.05 4.02 7.26
N LYS A 172 -10.08 4.85 7.48
CA LYS A 172 -11.16 5.04 6.49
C LYS A 172 -10.72 5.82 5.25
N ASN A 173 -9.71 6.68 5.38
CA ASN A 173 -9.05 7.29 4.24
C ASN A 173 -8.13 6.23 3.60
N ILE A 174 -8.39 5.93 2.33
CA ILE A 174 -7.70 4.85 1.61
C ILE A 174 -6.21 5.16 1.37
N ASP A 175 -5.86 6.40 1.03
CA ASP A 175 -4.47 6.82 0.85
C ASP A 175 -3.69 6.63 2.16
N PHE A 176 -4.24 7.14 3.26
CA PHE A 176 -3.64 6.94 4.59
C PHE A 176 -3.55 5.45 4.97
N ARG A 177 -4.58 4.66 4.71
CA ARG A 177 -4.56 3.22 4.99
C ARG A 177 -3.43 2.52 4.23
N ILE A 178 -3.25 2.82 2.95
CA ILE A 178 -2.18 2.23 2.14
C ILE A 178 -0.81 2.63 2.71
N GLN A 179 -0.64 3.90 3.09
CA GLN A 179 0.59 4.38 3.73
C GLN A 179 0.88 3.63 5.04
N GLN A 180 -0.14 3.31 5.85
CA GLN A 180 0.05 2.46 7.03
C GLN A 180 0.60 1.08 6.66
N CYS A 181 0.07 0.43 5.62
CA CYS A 181 0.61 -0.85 5.15
C CYS A 181 2.07 -0.71 4.68
N ALA A 182 2.37 0.39 3.96
CA ALA A 182 3.69 0.63 3.38
C ALA A 182 4.80 0.79 4.42
N THR A 183 4.48 1.24 5.65
CA THR A 183 5.49 1.35 6.74
C THR A 183 6.28 0.06 6.97
N CYS A 184 5.63 -1.10 6.86
CA CYS A 184 6.27 -2.42 7.03
C CYS A 184 6.48 -3.16 5.70
N HIS A 185 5.61 -2.93 4.72
CA HIS A 185 5.62 -3.67 3.45
C HIS A 185 6.43 -3.00 2.33
N VAL A 186 6.87 -1.76 2.53
CA VAL A 186 7.91 -1.08 1.72
C VAL A 186 9.10 -0.76 2.63
N GLY A 187 8.79 -0.22 3.80
CA GLY A 187 9.76 0.17 4.82
C GLY A 187 9.82 1.69 4.98
N ASN A 188 10.51 2.11 6.05
CA ASN A 188 10.88 3.49 6.33
C ASN A 188 12.22 3.52 7.08
N ALA A 189 12.62 4.66 7.64
CA ALA A 189 13.89 4.81 8.35
C ALA A 189 14.05 3.82 9.53
N GLU A 190 12.94 3.44 10.15
CA GLU A 190 12.89 2.53 11.29
C GLU A 190 12.75 1.07 10.87
N GLN A 191 11.87 0.80 9.90
CA GLN A 191 11.41 -0.51 9.41
C GLN A 191 12.06 -0.85 8.06
N ASP A 192 13.40 -0.79 8.03
CA ASP A 192 14.18 -1.00 6.82
C ASP A 192 14.55 -2.49 6.61
N VAL A 193 14.09 -3.07 5.50
CA VAL A 193 14.57 -4.35 4.99
C VAL A 193 15.65 -4.09 3.93
N ASP A 194 16.90 -4.06 4.38
CA ASP A 194 18.08 -3.87 3.54
C ASP A 194 18.53 -5.17 2.82
N HIS A 195 19.54 -5.06 1.97
CA HIS A 195 20.10 -6.22 1.27
C HIS A 195 20.68 -7.26 2.23
N ASN A 196 21.17 -6.88 3.41
CA ASN A 196 21.69 -7.85 4.38
C ASN A 196 20.56 -8.72 4.96
N LEU A 197 19.42 -8.12 5.31
CA LEU A 197 18.22 -8.85 5.75
C LEU A 197 17.73 -9.80 4.66
N ILE A 198 17.68 -9.32 3.41
CA ILE A 198 17.30 -10.15 2.26
C ILE A 198 18.28 -11.32 2.07
N ALA A 199 19.60 -11.05 2.08
CA ALA A 199 20.64 -12.06 1.94
C ALA A 199 20.65 -13.07 3.10
N ALA A 200 20.27 -12.66 4.32
CA ALA A 200 20.12 -13.55 5.46
C ALA A 200 18.91 -14.48 5.34
N GLY A 201 17.93 -14.14 4.51
CA GLY A 201 16.77 -14.97 4.19
C GLY A 201 15.40 -14.29 4.37
N HIS A 202 15.35 -12.97 4.61
CA HIS A 202 14.09 -12.23 4.58
C HIS A 202 13.55 -12.19 3.14
N PRO A 203 12.24 -12.37 2.91
CA PRO A 203 11.67 -12.14 1.58
C PRO A 203 11.85 -10.68 1.16
N ARG A 204 12.11 -10.43 -0.12
CA ARG A 204 12.08 -9.05 -0.62
C ARG A 204 10.67 -8.48 -0.48
N LEU A 205 10.58 -7.24 -0.05
CA LEU A 205 9.32 -6.51 0.10
C LEU A 205 8.83 -5.95 -1.24
N LEU A 206 8.15 -6.79 -2.03
CA LEU A 206 7.48 -6.40 -3.28
C LEU A 206 5.98 -6.23 -3.04
N PHE A 207 5.62 -5.15 -2.37
CA PHE A 207 4.23 -4.85 -2.02
C PHE A 207 3.48 -4.22 -3.20
N GLU A 208 2.29 -4.75 -3.48
CA GLU A 208 1.30 -4.11 -4.35
C GLU A 208 -0.05 -4.23 -3.62
N TYR A 209 -0.66 -3.08 -3.34
CA TYR A 209 -1.80 -2.98 -2.42
C TYR A 209 -2.97 -3.86 -2.85
N SER A 210 -3.34 -3.79 -4.13
CA SER A 210 -4.54 -4.45 -4.65
C SER A 210 -4.40 -5.97 -4.60
N SER A 211 -3.24 -6.48 -5.03
CA SER A 211 -2.86 -7.88 -4.99
C SER A 211 -2.85 -8.41 -3.56
N PHE A 212 -2.37 -7.61 -2.60
CA PHE A 212 -2.39 -7.96 -1.19
C PHE A 212 -3.82 -8.10 -0.65
N GLN A 213 -4.71 -7.14 -0.96
CA GLN A 213 -6.11 -7.16 -0.53
C GLN A 213 -6.87 -8.40 -1.03
N HIS A 214 -6.48 -8.93 -2.20
CA HIS A 214 -7.07 -10.11 -2.82
C HIS A 214 -6.27 -11.39 -2.57
N SER A 215 -5.26 -11.37 -1.70
CA SER A 215 -4.52 -12.60 -1.38
C SER A 215 -5.47 -13.62 -0.73
N PRO A 216 -5.46 -14.90 -1.14
CA PRO A 216 -6.32 -15.93 -0.55
C PRO A 216 -6.03 -16.16 0.94
N ASN A 217 -4.84 -15.79 1.39
CA ASN A 217 -4.41 -15.91 2.78
C ASN A 217 -4.69 -14.64 3.59
N TYR A 218 -5.23 -13.58 2.98
CA TYR A 218 -5.59 -12.34 3.65
C TYR A 218 -7.10 -12.15 3.60
N THR A 219 -7.71 -11.87 4.75
CA THR A 219 -9.14 -11.58 4.82
C THR A 219 -9.35 -10.17 5.37
N PRO A 220 -9.70 -9.19 4.52
CA PRO A 220 -10.17 -7.91 4.98
C PRO A 220 -11.37 -8.09 5.92
N HIS A 221 -11.31 -7.42 7.06
CA HIS A 221 -12.40 -7.40 8.05
C HIS A 221 -13.19 -6.09 8.01
N TRP A 222 -13.19 -5.41 6.87
CA TRP A 222 -14.00 -4.22 6.61
C TRP A 222 -14.78 -4.39 5.30
N LYS A 223 -15.69 -3.46 5.02
CA LYS A 223 -16.45 -3.42 3.77
C LYS A 223 -16.22 -2.11 3.07
N GLU A 224 -15.91 -2.21 1.78
CA GLU A 224 -15.77 -1.04 0.92
C GLU A 224 -17.13 -0.59 0.42
N LYS A 225 -17.34 0.74 0.45
CA LYS A 225 -18.65 1.34 0.17
C LYS A 225 -18.80 1.82 -1.28
N THR A 226 -17.70 2.04 -2.00
CA THR A 226 -17.75 2.68 -3.33
C THR A 226 -17.52 1.68 -4.45
N SER A 227 -18.29 1.80 -5.53
CA SER A 227 -18.20 0.91 -6.70
C SER A 227 -16.90 1.06 -7.49
N ASN A 228 -16.21 2.19 -7.36
CA ASN A 228 -14.91 2.46 -7.97
C ASN A 228 -13.71 2.09 -7.06
N PHE A 229 -13.96 1.48 -5.90
CA PHE A 229 -12.91 1.20 -4.90
C PHE A 229 -11.72 0.46 -5.50
N GLU A 230 -11.97 -0.55 -6.33
CA GLU A 230 -10.92 -1.42 -6.88
C GLU A 230 -9.92 -0.68 -7.77
N ILE A 231 -10.39 0.27 -8.57
CA ILE A 231 -9.52 1.09 -9.43
C ILE A 231 -8.82 2.16 -8.60
N ARG A 232 -9.60 2.82 -7.73
CA ARG A 232 -9.11 3.92 -6.90
C ARG A 232 -8.00 3.45 -5.97
N SER A 233 -8.20 2.31 -5.31
CA SER A 233 -7.22 1.74 -4.39
C SER A 233 -5.96 1.25 -5.10
N TRP A 234 -6.08 0.74 -6.34
CA TRP A 234 -4.91 0.42 -7.16
C TRP A 234 -4.09 1.66 -7.51
N ILE A 235 -4.73 2.72 -8.02
CA ILE A 235 -4.04 3.97 -8.39
C ILE A 235 -3.36 4.61 -7.16
N LEU A 236 -4.10 4.79 -6.07
CA LEU A 236 -3.55 5.36 -4.83
C LEU A 236 -2.49 4.42 -4.23
N GLY A 237 -2.62 3.11 -4.45
CA GLY A 237 -1.63 2.09 -4.14
C GLY A 237 -0.27 2.40 -4.75
N GLN A 238 -0.24 2.59 -6.07
CA GLN A 238 0.96 2.91 -6.83
C GLN A 238 1.63 4.20 -6.33
N ILE A 239 0.83 5.24 -6.07
CA ILE A 239 1.33 6.54 -5.58
C ILE A 239 1.92 6.42 -4.17
N ALA A 240 1.21 5.76 -3.24
CA ALA A 240 1.66 5.61 -1.87
C ALA A 240 2.92 4.73 -1.75
N ILE A 241 3.04 3.67 -2.56
CA ILE A 241 4.24 2.83 -2.62
C ILE A 241 5.43 3.62 -3.18
N ALA A 242 5.21 4.44 -4.21
CA ALA A 242 6.24 5.34 -4.73
C ALA A 242 6.73 6.34 -3.68
N LYS A 243 5.80 6.97 -2.94
CA LYS A 243 6.14 7.88 -1.83
C LYS A 243 6.97 7.18 -0.76
N ALA A 244 6.52 6.03 -0.26
CA ALA A 244 7.24 5.27 0.77
C ALA A 244 8.64 4.82 0.30
N THR A 245 8.76 4.46 -0.98
CA THR A 245 10.07 4.10 -1.57
C THR A 245 11.02 5.29 -1.56
N LEU A 246 10.54 6.48 -1.96
CA LEU A 246 11.35 7.70 -1.94
C LEU A 246 11.76 8.12 -0.53
N GLU A 247 10.84 8.06 0.44
CA GLU A 247 11.14 8.31 1.85
C GLU A 247 12.22 7.38 2.40
N LEU A 248 12.15 6.09 2.05
CA LEU A 248 13.16 5.10 2.44
C LEU A 248 14.52 5.36 1.75
N THR A 249 14.52 5.70 0.46
CA THR A 249 15.72 6.09 -0.29
C THR A 249 16.38 7.32 0.33
N GLU A 250 15.62 8.35 0.70
CA GLU A 250 16.12 9.53 1.41
C GLU A 250 16.73 9.15 2.76
N ALA A 251 16.04 8.34 3.57
CA ALA A 251 16.54 7.89 4.87
C ALA A 251 17.88 7.14 4.74
N ARG A 252 18.02 6.27 3.73
CA ARG A 252 19.27 5.55 3.45
C ARG A 252 20.38 6.49 2.95
N ALA A 253 20.05 7.43 2.08
CA ALA A 253 20.98 8.47 1.61
C ALA A 253 21.51 9.34 2.76
N LEU A 254 20.66 9.72 3.70
CA LEU A 254 21.04 10.48 4.90
C LEU A 254 21.91 9.65 5.84
N LYS A 255 21.58 8.36 6.04
CA LYS A 255 22.33 7.43 6.90
C LYS A 255 23.72 7.09 6.35
N LYS A 256 23.91 7.12 5.02
CA LYS A 256 25.15 6.84 4.27
C LYS A 256 25.79 5.46 4.50
N THR A 257 25.20 4.63 5.34
CA THR A 257 25.68 3.27 5.62
C THR A 257 25.22 2.36 4.49
N ASN A 258 26.14 1.63 3.85
CA ASN A 258 25.87 0.77 2.69
C ASN A 258 25.13 1.52 1.56
N TRP A 259 25.46 2.79 1.34
CA TRP A 259 24.80 3.63 0.33
C TRP A 259 25.59 3.67 -0.99
N PRO A 260 24.94 3.54 -2.16
CA PRO A 260 23.52 3.18 -2.36
C PRO A 260 23.17 1.77 -1.88
N GLU A 261 21.99 1.61 -1.30
CA GLU A 261 21.53 0.35 -0.73
C GLU A 261 21.13 -0.65 -1.83
N PHE A 262 21.80 -1.80 -1.90
CA PHE A 262 21.62 -2.80 -2.96
C PHE A 262 20.21 -3.39 -3.03
N GLY A 263 19.44 -3.37 -1.94
CA GLY A 263 18.03 -3.79 -1.94
C GLY A 263 17.13 -2.96 -2.87
N GLU A 264 17.54 -1.73 -3.20
CA GLU A 264 16.80 -0.82 -4.10
C GLU A 264 17.01 -1.10 -5.58
N PHE A 265 17.99 -1.93 -5.93
CA PHE A 265 18.34 -2.19 -7.32
C PHE A 265 17.67 -3.46 -7.83
N ASN A 266 17.74 -3.66 -9.14
CA ASN A 266 17.22 -4.86 -9.75
C ASN A 266 18.08 -6.08 -9.38
N CYS A 267 17.54 -6.99 -8.54
CA CYS A 267 18.28 -8.16 -8.09
C CYS A 267 18.70 -9.07 -9.24
N GLN A 268 17.93 -9.15 -10.33
CA GLN A 268 18.24 -10.01 -11.48
C GLN A 268 19.42 -9.48 -12.31
N SER A 269 19.80 -8.22 -12.13
CA SER A 269 21.04 -7.67 -12.73
C SER A 269 22.31 -8.29 -12.17
N CYS A 270 22.26 -8.87 -10.97
CA CYS A 270 23.39 -9.50 -10.31
C CYS A 270 23.16 -11.00 -10.03
N HIS A 271 21.90 -11.40 -9.75
CA HIS A 271 21.51 -12.76 -9.40
C HIS A 271 20.90 -13.51 -10.59
N HIS A 272 21.67 -13.59 -11.68
CA HIS A 272 21.33 -14.38 -12.87
C HIS A 272 22.50 -15.31 -13.24
N LYS A 273 22.27 -16.23 -14.18
CA LYS A 273 23.37 -17.04 -14.72
C LYS A 273 24.20 -16.20 -15.70
N ILE A 274 25.52 -16.28 -15.59
CA ILE A 274 26.45 -15.46 -16.39
C ILE A 274 26.32 -15.77 -17.90
N ASP A 275 25.90 -16.99 -18.27
CA ASP A 275 25.71 -17.43 -19.66
C ASP A 275 24.29 -17.21 -20.21
N ASP A 276 23.43 -16.50 -19.48
CA ASP A 276 22.07 -16.21 -19.93
C ASP A 276 22.05 -15.18 -21.07
N ALA A 277 21.85 -15.65 -22.30
CA ALA A 277 21.77 -14.81 -23.49
C ALA A 277 20.64 -13.76 -23.43
N ASN A 278 19.62 -13.94 -22.59
CA ASN A 278 18.56 -12.94 -22.40
C ASN A 278 19.02 -11.73 -21.57
N PHE A 279 20.10 -11.88 -20.80
CA PHE A 279 20.62 -10.85 -19.90
C PHE A 279 21.17 -9.62 -20.63
N ALA A 280 21.77 -9.81 -21.81
CA ALA A 280 22.29 -8.73 -22.65
C ALA A 280 21.21 -7.69 -23.05
N SER A 281 19.92 -8.02 -22.90
CA SER A 281 18.80 -7.11 -23.18
C SER A 281 18.34 -6.28 -21.97
N ILE A 282 18.70 -6.66 -20.74
CA ILE A 282 18.23 -6.04 -19.49
C ILE A 282 19.15 -4.88 -19.06
N SER A 283 20.46 -4.98 -19.34
CA SER A 283 21.44 -3.96 -18.94
C SER A 283 21.85 -3.08 -20.12
N LYS A 284 21.25 -1.89 -20.27
CA LYS A 284 21.70 -0.90 -21.28
C LYS A 284 23.02 -0.22 -20.90
N SER A 285 23.38 -0.19 -19.62
CA SER A 285 24.68 0.27 -19.12
C SER A 285 25.49 -0.90 -18.60
N THR A 286 26.75 -1.01 -19.01
CA THR A 286 27.66 -2.03 -18.50
C THR A 286 28.12 -1.65 -17.09
N GLY A 287 28.01 -2.58 -16.13
CA GLY A 287 28.61 -2.42 -14.80
C GLY A 287 27.77 -1.69 -13.74
N MET A 288 26.47 -1.47 -13.95
CA MET A 288 25.55 -1.06 -12.87
C MET A 288 24.18 -1.68 -13.04
N SER A 289 23.59 -2.15 -11.92
CA SER A 289 22.19 -2.56 -11.90
C SER A 289 21.30 -1.32 -11.98
N PRO A 290 20.24 -1.31 -12.81
CA PRO A 290 19.26 -0.25 -12.77
C PRO A 290 18.55 -0.20 -11.42
N TRP A 291 18.19 1.01 -11.00
CA TRP A 291 17.29 1.21 -9.87
C TRP A 291 15.96 0.50 -10.14
N ASN A 292 15.43 -0.21 -9.13
CA ASN A 292 14.25 -1.05 -9.30
C ASN A 292 13.04 -0.21 -9.71
N ASP A 293 12.33 -0.65 -10.75
CA ASP A 293 11.18 0.06 -11.28
C ASP A 293 9.85 -0.33 -10.63
N TRP A 294 9.83 -1.30 -9.70
CA TRP A 294 8.62 -1.82 -9.05
C TRP A 294 7.65 -0.72 -8.57
N ALA A 295 8.17 0.31 -7.91
CA ALA A 295 7.36 1.38 -7.34
C ALA A 295 6.95 2.47 -8.34
N PHE A 296 7.57 2.51 -9.53
CA PHE A 296 7.46 3.63 -10.46
C PHE A 296 6.87 3.24 -11.83
N ALA A 297 6.88 1.95 -12.18
CA ALA A 297 6.53 1.46 -13.51
C ALA A 297 5.14 1.94 -13.99
N MET A 298 4.16 2.02 -13.10
CA MET A 298 2.78 2.40 -13.46
C MET A 298 2.51 3.91 -13.43
N LEU A 299 3.39 4.74 -12.87
CA LEU A 299 3.13 6.17 -12.72
C LEU A 299 2.99 6.90 -14.07
N PRO A 300 3.87 6.69 -15.08
CA PRO A 300 3.70 7.32 -16.39
C PRO A 300 2.40 6.91 -17.09
N VAL A 301 1.99 5.66 -16.89
CA VAL A 301 0.75 5.09 -17.45
C VAL A 301 -0.47 5.75 -16.82
N ILE A 302 -0.49 5.86 -15.49
CA ILE A 302 -1.55 6.55 -14.73
C ILE A 302 -1.63 8.02 -15.17
N GLY A 303 -0.50 8.71 -15.23
CA GLY A 303 -0.41 10.11 -15.67
C GLY A 303 -1.01 10.30 -17.07
N THR A 304 -0.62 9.45 -18.02
CA THR A 304 -1.10 9.51 -19.40
C THR A 304 -2.60 9.19 -19.51
N ALA A 305 -3.08 8.16 -18.81
CA ALA A 305 -4.45 7.70 -18.91
C ALA A 305 -5.47 8.60 -18.20
N LEU A 306 -5.05 9.29 -17.14
CA LEU A 306 -5.92 10.12 -16.31
C LEU A 306 -5.79 11.62 -16.56
N SER A 307 -4.76 12.07 -17.28
CA SER A 307 -4.66 13.47 -17.70
C SER A 307 -5.76 13.81 -18.69
N THR A 308 -6.81 14.48 -18.20
CA THR A 308 -7.91 14.98 -19.02
C THR A 308 -7.82 16.50 -19.15
N LYS A 309 -8.66 17.11 -20.00
CA LYS A 309 -8.74 18.58 -20.11
C LYS A 309 -9.18 19.28 -18.80
N SER A 310 -9.82 18.57 -17.87
CA SER A 310 -10.37 19.12 -16.62
C SER A 310 -9.57 18.78 -15.36
N GLU A 311 -8.78 17.70 -15.39
CA GLU A 311 -7.94 17.23 -14.28
C GLU A 311 -6.56 16.91 -14.85
N GLN A 312 -5.67 17.90 -14.85
CA GLN A 312 -4.30 17.70 -15.32
C GLN A 312 -3.42 17.31 -14.14
N LEU A 313 -2.90 16.09 -14.19
CA LEU A 313 -1.87 15.65 -13.26
C LEU A 313 -0.56 16.37 -13.62
N PRO A 314 0.14 17.01 -12.66
CA PRO A 314 1.42 17.65 -12.94
C PRO A 314 2.44 16.61 -13.41
N GLU A 315 3.36 17.02 -14.29
CA GLU A 315 4.49 16.18 -14.71
C GLU A 315 5.37 15.83 -13.49
N LEU A 316 5.87 14.59 -13.45
CA LEU A 316 6.73 14.10 -12.37
C LEU A 316 8.22 14.36 -12.66
N LYS A 317 8.58 15.62 -12.93
CA LYS A 317 9.92 15.99 -13.43
C LYS A 317 11.02 15.67 -12.43
N SER A 318 10.80 16.01 -11.16
CA SER A 318 11.78 15.76 -10.11
C SER A 318 11.95 14.26 -9.87
N LEU A 319 10.86 13.48 -9.94
CA LEU A 319 10.95 12.02 -9.90
C LEU A 319 11.73 11.45 -11.10
N GLU A 320 11.47 11.91 -12.32
CA GLU A 320 12.19 11.44 -13.51
C GLU A 320 13.69 11.77 -13.43
N GLN A 321 14.04 12.97 -12.98
CA GLN A 321 15.43 13.36 -12.78
C GLN A 321 16.08 12.56 -11.64
N LEU A 322 15.36 12.30 -10.55
CA LEU A 322 15.85 11.46 -9.45
C LEU A 322 16.11 10.03 -9.93
N ARG A 323 15.17 9.44 -10.68
CA ARG A 323 15.33 8.12 -11.30
C ARG A 323 16.57 8.08 -12.19
N LYS A 324 16.82 9.12 -12.99
CA LYS A 324 18.03 9.23 -13.80
C LYS A 324 19.28 9.26 -12.92
N THR A 325 19.31 10.08 -11.88
CA THR A 325 20.46 10.20 -10.95
C THR A 325 20.74 8.90 -10.18
N MET A 326 19.71 8.17 -9.75
CA MET A 326 19.87 6.83 -9.14
C MET A 326 20.50 5.81 -10.11
N ASN A 327 20.34 6.03 -11.42
CA ASN A 327 20.91 5.21 -12.47
C ASN A 327 22.26 5.75 -13.02
N GLU A 328 22.89 6.74 -12.37
CA GLU A 328 24.20 7.30 -12.73
C GLU A 328 25.34 6.89 -11.76
N LYS A 329 26.59 6.93 -12.25
CA LYS A 329 27.80 6.58 -11.49
C LYS A 329 28.84 7.72 -11.49
N PRO A 330 29.37 8.13 -10.32
CA PRO A 330 28.92 7.77 -8.98
C PRO A 330 27.51 8.33 -8.70
N THR A 331 26.77 7.68 -7.80
CA THR A 331 25.45 8.15 -7.38
C THR A 331 25.55 9.48 -6.65
N ASP A 332 24.98 10.54 -7.24
CA ASP A 332 25.01 11.89 -6.65
C ASP A 332 24.00 12.01 -5.52
N THR A 333 24.49 11.80 -4.30
CA THR A 333 23.69 11.82 -3.07
C THR A 333 23.12 13.21 -2.79
N GLN A 334 23.83 14.30 -3.14
CA GLN A 334 23.33 15.65 -2.90
C GLN A 334 22.15 15.95 -3.81
N THR A 335 22.25 15.57 -5.09
CA THR A 335 21.16 15.71 -6.05
C THR A 335 19.96 14.86 -5.63
N ILE A 336 20.15 13.62 -5.15
CA ILE A 336 19.06 12.78 -4.65
C ILE A 336 18.35 13.42 -3.46
N LEU A 337 19.08 13.89 -2.46
CA LEU A 337 18.49 14.56 -1.29
C LEU A 337 17.79 15.87 -1.66
N ALA A 338 18.25 16.59 -2.69
CA ALA A 338 17.59 17.79 -3.18
C ALA A 338 16.30 17.50 -3.98
N LEU A 339 16.28 16.42 -4.76
CA LEU A 339 15.15 16.04 -5.61
C LEU A 339 14.07 15.27 -4.85
N THR A 340 14.42 14.52 -3.81
CA THR A 340 13.46 13.64 -3.12
C THR A 340 12.26 14.40 -2.53
N PRO A 341 12.44 15.50 -1.79
CA PRO A 341 11.31 16.29 -1.28
C PRO A 341 10.42 16.86 -2.40
N GLN A 342 11.00 17.21 -3.55
CA GLN A 342 10.27 17.72 -4.70
C GLN A 342 9.43 16.62 -5.37
N ALA A 343 10.02 15.44 -5.57
CA ALA A 343 9.32 14.28 -6.10
C ALA A 343 8.19 13.81 -5.18
N LEU A 344 8.40 13.84 -3.86
CA LEU A 344 7.35 13.58 -2.86
C LEU A 344 6.21 14.59 -2.97
N GLN A 345 6.51 15.87 -3.16
CA GLN A 345 5.49 16.90 -3.36
C GLN A 345 4.70 16.70 -4.66
N GLU A 346 5.35 16.28 -5.74
CA GLU A 346 4.69 15.93 -7.01
C GLU A 346 3.67 14.79 -6.83
N LEU A 347 4.10 13.70 -6.15
CA LEU A 347 3.24 12.55 -5.85
C LEU A 347 2.12 12.88 -4.85
N GLU A 348 2.38 13.75 -3.88
CA GLU A 348 1.35 14.25 -2.95
C GLU A 348 0.28 15.05 -3.70
N CYS A 349 0.68 15.86 -4.67
CA CYS A 349 -0.26 16.57 -5.54
C CYS A 349 -1.14 15.59 -6.34
N TRP A 350 -0.55 14.53 -6.90
CA TRP A 350 -1.31 13.45 -7.55
C TRP A 350 -2.30 12.80 -6.59
N SER A 351 -1.86 12.43 -5.38
CA SER A 351 -2.73 11.81 -4.37
C SER A 351 -3.92 12.70 -4.04
N ARG A 352 -3.69 14.00 -3.79
CA ARG A 352 -4.76 14.97 -3.46
C ARG A 352 -5.77 15.13 -4.59
N ILE A 353 -5.30 15.28 -5.84
CA ILE A 353 -6.17 15.38 -7.01
C ILE A 353 -7.01 14.12 -7.14
N LEU A 354 -6.39 12.93 -7.06
CA LEU A 354 -7.06 11.65 -7.32
C LEU A 354 -7.91 11.16 -6.13
N THR A 355 -7.67 11.68 -4.94
CA THR A 355 -8.46 11.41 -3.73
C THR A 355 -9.73 12.26 -3.67
N ALA A 356 -9.76 13.42 -4.34
CA ALA A 356 -10.97 14.22 -4.46
C ALA A 356 -12.13 13.40 -5.05
N ALA A 357 -13.33 13.58 -4.49
CA ALA A 357 -14.47 12.75 -4.81
C ALA A 357 -14.86 12.91 -6.29
N ASN A 358 -14.66 11.82 -7.06
CA ASN A 358 -14.98 11.61 -8.48
C ASN A 358 -13.86 11.81 -9.52
N SER A 359 -12.59 11.94 -9.14
CA SER A 359 -11.51 12.01 -10.15
C SER A 359 -11.17 10.64 -10.76
N VAL A 360 -11.24 9.56 -9.96
CA VAL A 360 -11.12 8.19 -10.47
C VAL A 360 -12.51 7.56 -10.67
N ARG A 361 -12.85 7.24 -11.91
CA ARG A 361 -14.16 6.71 -12.31
C ARG A 361 -14.03 5.40 -13.09
N LEU A 362 -15.09 4.61 -13.07
CA LEU A 362 -15.16 3.37 -13.88
C LEU A 362 -15.02 3.66 -15.39
N GLU A 363 -15.40 4.85 -15.85
CA GLU A 363 -15.21 5.30 -17.25
C GLU A 363 -13.73 5.44 -17.66
N ASN A 364 -12.80 5.55 -16.70
CA ASN A 364 -11.37 5.55 -16.98
C ASN A 364 -10.81 4.15 -17.31
N LEU A 365 -11.56 3.06 -17.03
CA LEU A 365 -11.09 1.68 -17.21
C LEU A 365 -10.56 1.37 -18.62
N PRO A 366 -11.28 1.71 -19.72
CA PRO A 366 -10.78 1.38 -21.06
C PRO A 366 -9.49 2.12 -21.40
N ALA A 367 -9.38 3.39 -20.99
CA ALA A 367 -8.19 4.20 -21.20
C ALA A 367 -6.99 3.64 -20.43
N LEU A 368 -7.19 3.28 -19.15
CA LEU A 368 -6.15 2.65 -18.31
C LEU A 368 -5.68 1.31 -18.89
N LYS A 369 -6.61 0.39 -19.23
CA LYS A 369 -6.27 -0.91 -19.82
C LYS A 369 -5.46 -0.75 -21.11
N SER A 370 -5.87 0.19 -21.97
CA SER A 370 -5.18 0.46 -23.23
C SER A 370 -3.81 1.09 -23.01
N ALA A 371 -3.68 2.02 -22.07
CA ALA A 371 -2.40 2.65 -21.74
C ALA A 371 -1.40 1.64 -21.15
N ILE A 372 -1.84 0.74 -20.26
CA ILE A 372 -0.98 -0.32 -19.71
C ILE A 372 -0.50 -1.27 -20.81
N ALA A 373 -1.41 -1.68 -21.71
CA ALA A 373 -1.05 -2.56 -22.82
C ALA A 373 -0.11 -1.87 -23.80
N ALA A 374 -0.32 -0.59 -24.10
CA ALA A 374 0.56 0.19 -24.97
C ALA A 374 1.94 0.38 -24.34
N ASP A 375 2.01 0.67 -23.05
CA ASP A 375 3.26 0.93 -22.34
C ASP A 375 4.21 -0.28 -22.34
N ILE A 376 3.68 -1.50 -22.23
CA ILE A 376 4.52 -2.72 -22.24
C ILE A 376 4.87 -3.24 -23.64
N LEU A 377 4.31 -2.69 -24.71
CA LEU A 377 4.60 -3.11 -26.09
C LEU A 377 5.65 -2.21 -26.73
N ASN A 378 6.46 -2.77 -27.63
CA ASN A 378 7.30 -1.99 -28.53
C ASN A 378 6.43 -1.24 -29.55
N ALA A 379 7.05 -0.35 -30.34
CA ALA A 379 6.37 0.41 -31.40
C ALA A 379 5.66 -0.48 -32.45
N ASP A 380 6.05 -1.76 -32.58
CA ASP A 380 5.38 -2.74 -33.43
C ASP A 380 4.03 -3.23 -32.88
N SER A 381 3.67 -2.84 -31.66
CA SER A 381 2.46 -3.26 -30.92
C SER A 381 2.31 -4.78 -30.79
N ARG A 382 3.38 -5.55 -30.96
CA ARG A 382 3.37 -7.01 -31.05
C ARG A 382 4.36 -7.65 -30.10
N THR A 383 5.56 -7.10 -30.02
CA THR A 383 6.60 -7.57 -29.12
C THR A 383 6.53 -6.79 -27.83
N LEU A 384 6.70 -7.48 -26.70
CA LEU A 384 6.84 -6.79 -25.42
C LEU A 384 8.12 -5.96 -25.50
N ARG A 385 8.11 -4.75 -24.95
CA ARG A 385 9.35 -4.06 -24.60
C ARG A 385 10.18 -5.01 -23.73
N SER A 386 11.46 -4.71 -23.52
CA SER A 386 12.24 -5.48 -22.56
C SER A 386 12.26 -4.79 -21.19
N PRO A 387 11.14 -4.66 -20.42
CA PRO A 387 11.30 -4.27 -19.04
C PRO A 387 12.00 -5.41 -18.30
N ASP A 388 12.65 -5.06 -17.20
CA ASP A 388 12.99 -6.03 -16.17
C ASP A 388 11.74 -6.77 -15.66
N TRP A 389 11.98 -7.84 -14.89
CA TRP A 389 10.92 -8.68 -14.38
C TRP A 389 9.96 -7.91 -13.46
N GLU A 390 10.45 -7.02 -12.61
CA GLU A 390 9.62 -6.23 -11.69
C GLU A 390 8.65 -5.32 -12.44
N SER A 391 9.12 -4.61 -13.46
CA SER A 391 8.25 -3.79 -14.31
C SER A 391 7.24 -4.67 -15.07
N ARG A 392 7.63 -5.81 -15.65
CA ARG A 392 6.64 -6.74 -16.27
C ARG A 392 5.58 -7.21 -15.28
N MET A 393 5.98 -7.51 -14.05
CA MET A 393 5.08 -7.96 -13.00
C MET A 393 4.05 -6.88 -12.65
N GLN A 394 4.45 -5.61 -12.55
CA GLN A 394 3.53 -4.50 -12.33
C GLN A 394 2.46 -4.39 -13.44
N HIS A 395 2.82 -4.57 -14.71
CA HIS A 395 1.83 -4.52 -15.80
C HIS A 395 0.85 -5.68 -15.75
N PHE A 396 1.32 -6.88 -15.39
CA PHE A 396 0.42 -8.02 -15.20
C PHE A 396 -0.57 -7.75 -14.08
N LEU A 397 -0.08 -7.33 -12.91
CA LEU A 397 -0.92 -7.05 -11.74
C LEU A 397 -1.93 -5.95 -12.04
N ALA A 398 -1.50 -4.90 -12.74
CA ALA A 398 -2.38 -3.83 -13.18
C ALA A 398 -3.51 -4.34 -14.10
N LEU A 399 -3.19 -5.11 -15.15
CA LEU A 399 -4.22 -5.66 -16.04
C LEU A 399 -5.17 -6.62 -15.31
N ALA A 400 -4.66 -7.45 -14.41
CA ALA A 400 -5.46 -8.35 -13.58
C ALA A 400 -6.42 -7.57 -12.68
N GLN A 401 -5.93 -6.55 -11.98
CA GLN A 401 -6.74 -5.71 -11.11
C GLN A 401 -7.80 -4.92 -11.88
N LEU A 402 -7.48 -4.37 -13.06
CA LEU A 402 -8.47 -3.69 -13.89
C LEU A 402 -9.50 -4.65 -14.50
N GLN A 403 -9.13 -5.91 -14.74
CA GLN A 403 -10.08 -6.96 -15.10
C GLN A 403 -11.05 -7.23 -13.94
N TYR A 404 -10.51 -7.47 -12.74
CA TYR A 404 -11.28 -7.64 -11.50
C TYR A 404 -12.28 -6.49 -11.29
N ALA A 405 -11.77 -5.25 -11.30
CA ALA A 405 -12.57 -4.03 -11.11
C ALA A 405 -13.72 -3.88 -12.12
N SER A 406 -13.52 -4.38 -13.35
CA SER A 406 -14.54 -4.29 -14.41
C SER A 406 -15.62 -5.37 -14.32
N GLY A 407 -15.37 -6.46 -13.58
CA GLY A 407 -16.24 -7.65 -13.59
C GLY A 407 -16.31 -8.37 -14.95
N GLN A 408 -15.50 -7.94 -15.93
CA GLN A 408 -15.53 -8.42 -17.31
C GLN A 408 -14.18 -8.97 -17.71
N LYS A 409 -14.17 -9.96 -18.62
CA LYS A 409 -12.94 -10.45 -19.24
C LYS A 409 -12.27 -9.36 -20.08
N LEU A 410 -10.96 -9.44 -20.22
CA LEU A 410 -10.22 -8.59 -21.16
C LEU A 410 -10.69 -8.85 -22.61
N SER A 411 -10.60 -7.82 -23.46
CA SER A 411 -10.83 -8.02 -24.90
C SER A 411 -9.82 -9.03 -25.46
N PRO A 412 -10.10 -9.68 -26.61
CA PRO A 412 -9.17 -10.64 -27.21
C PRO A 412 -7.74 -10.08 -27.39
N GLU A 413 -7.63 -8.81 -27.77
CA GLU A 413 -6.35 -8.11 -27.97
C GLU A 413 -5.60 -7.91 -26.66
N LEU A 414 -6.28 -7.38 -25.64
CA LEU A 414 -5.70 -7.18 -24.31
C LEU A 414 -5.35 -8.52 -23.63
N ASN A 415 -6.19 -9.54 -23.82
CA ASN A 415 -5.93 -10.88 -23.33
C ASN A 415 -4.69 -11.50 -23.98
N ALA A 416 -4.46 -11.24 -25.28
CA ALA A 416 -3.24 -11.70 -25.95
C ALA A 416 -1.98 -11.03 -25.38
N VAL A 417 -2.05 -9.74 -25.02
CA VAL A 417 -0.95 -9.05 -24.32
C VAL A 417 -0.75 -9.63 -22.92
N PHE A 418 -1.82 -9.79 -22.16
CA PHE A 418 -1.82 -10.36 -20.81
C PHE A 418 -1.17 -11.76 -20.77
N GLU A 419 -1.56 -12.65 -21.68
CA GLU A 419 -0.98 -14.00 -21.78
C GLU A 419 0.48 -13.98 -22.25
N LYS A 420 0.89 -13.02 -23.09
CA LYS A 420 2.31 -12.84 -23.43
C LYS A 420 3.14 -12.46 -22.20
N ILE A 421 2.67 -11.49 -21.39
CA ILE A 421 3.36 -11.08 -20.15
C ILE A 421 3.47 -12.29 -19.22
N ARG A 422 2.35 -12.98 -18.99
CA ARG A 422 2.27 -14.17 -18.15
C ARG A 422 3.27 -15.25 -18.55
N ASN A 423 3.39 -15.53 -19.85
CA ASN A 423 4.31 -16.55 -20.35
C ASN A 423 5.79 -16.19 -20.16
N GLN A 424 6.11 -14.90 -20.09
CA GLN A 424 7.47 -14.39 -19.91
C GLN A 424 7.85 -14.11 -18.45
N LEU A 425 6.89 -14.09 -17.51
CA LEU A 425 7.15 -13.88 -16.08
C LEU A 425 7.70 -15.12 -15.34
N LYS A 426 8.06 -16.18 -16.06
CA LYS A 426 8.68 -17.37 -15.47
C LYS A 426 10.06 -17.02 -14.92
N TYR A 427 10.28 -17.21 -13.62
CA TYR A 427 11.63 -17.18 -13.05
C TYR A 427 12.50 -18.23 -13.74
N GLN A 428 13.72 -17.84 -14.10
CA GLN A 428 14.66 -18.77 -14.73
C GLN A 428 14.97 -19.93 -13.78
N THR A 429 14.95 -21.14 -14.31
CA THR A 429 15.35 -22.33 -13.57
C THR A 429 16.83 -22.23 -13.18
N GLY A 430 17.11 -22.30 -11.88
CA GLY A 430 18.46 -22.32 -11.33
C GLY A 430 19.08 -20.97 -11.01
N THR A 431 18.29 -19.89 -10.88
CA THR A 431 18.73 -18.69 -10.16
C THR A 431 18.38 -18.84 -8.68
N ASN A 432 19.41 -19.01 -7.84
CA ASN A 432 19.26 -18.99 -6.38
C ASN A 432 19.06 -17.53 -5.91
N ALA A 433 17.93 -16.92 -6.26
CA ALA A 433 17.44 -15.78 -5.50
C ALA A 433 17.23 -16.23 -4.05
N PRO A 434 17.43 -15.37 -3.03
CA PRO A 434 17.29 -15.75 -1.62
C PRO A 434 15.90 -16.35 -1.38
N ARG A 435 15.84 -17.68 -1.31
CA ARG A 435 14.62 -18.50 -1.37
C ARG A 435 13.64 -18.04 -2.44
N SER A 436 13.98 -18.29 -3.70
CA SER A 436 12.93 -18.59 -4.67
C SER A 436 12.13 -19.78 -4.10
N VAL A 437 10.94 -19.48 -3.61
CA VAL A 437 9.80 -20.39 -3.61
C VAL A 437 9.93 -21.27 -4.88
N PRO A 438 9.88 -22.61 -4.81
CA PRO A 438 10.01 -23.46 -6.00
C PRO A 438 9.16 -22.92 -7.14
N VAL A 439 9.61 -23.01 -8.39
CA VAL A 439 8.86 -22.50 -9.56
C VAL A 439 7.41 -23.01 -9.54
N GLU A 440 7.16 -24.21 -9.01
CA GLU A 440 5.83 -24.78 -8.78
C GLU A 440 5.02 -24.01 -7.72
N GLU A 441 5.58 -23.71 -6.55
CA GLU A 441 4.91 -22.91 -5.51
C GLU A 441 4.73 -21.44 -5.96
N GLN A 442 5.65 -20.89 -6.77
CA GLN A 442 5.50 -19.57 -7.39
C GLN A 442 4.38 -19.57 -8.42
N THR A 443 4.31 -20.63 -9.24
CA THR A 443 3.23 -20.83 -10.21
C THR A 443 1.88 -21.03 -9.49
N GLN A 444 1.87 -21.67 -8.32
CA GLN A 444 0.67 -21.81 -7.49
C GLN A 444 0.26 -20.49 -6.83
N ALA A 445 1.20 -19.73 -6.25
CA ALA A 445 0.95 -18.40 -5.72
C ALA A 445 0.47 -17.44 -6.82
N TRP A 446 1.03 -17.60 -8.02
CA TRP A 446 0.65 -16.88 -9.23
C TRP A 446 -0.75 -17.24 -9.71
N ASN A 447 -1.05 -18.52 -9.87
CA ASN A 447 -2.38 -18.99 -10.26
C ASN A 447 -3.42 -18.62 -9.20
N ALA A 448 -3.05 -18.66 -7.92
CA ALA A 448 -3.90 -18.23 -6.83
C ALA A 448 -4.18 -16.72 -6.91
N LEU A 449 -3.16 -15.89 -7.12
CA LEU A 449 -3.30 -14.45 -7.28
C LEU A 449 -4.11 -14.09 -8.54
N GLN A 450 -3.90 -14.80 -9.65
CA GLN A 450 -4.72 -14.65 -10.85
C GLN A 450 -6.17 -15.05 -10.56
N ASN A 451 -6.41 -16.20 -9.93
CA ASN A 451 -7.76 -16.67 -9.60
C ASN A 451 -8.48 -15.71 -8.63
N THR A 452 -7.77 -15.04 -7.74
CA THR A 452 -8.38 -14.04 -6.85
C THR A 452 -8.64 -12.71 -7.53
N LEU A 453 -7.83 -12.34 -8.53
CA LEU A 453 -8.00 -11.14 -9.37
C LEU A 453 -8.80 -11.41 -10.66
N THR A 454 -9.37 -12.60 -10.83
CA THR A 454 -10.28 -12.87 -11.95
C THR A 454 -11.71 -12.65 -11.45
N PRO A 455 -12.56 -11.89 -12.18
CA PRO A 455 -13.98 -11.81 -11.86
C PRO A 455 -14.57 -13.20 -11.70
N LYS A 456 -15.20 -13.47 -10.55
CA LYS A 456 -16.02 -14.69 -10.40
C LYS A 456 -17.22 -14.58 -11.35
N PRO A 457 -17.59 -15.69 -12.04
CA PRO A 457 -18.68 -15.70 -13.00
C PRO A 457 -20.03 -15.31 -12.40
#